data_AF-A0A3P9GY02-F1
#
_entry.id   AF-A0A3P9GY02-F1
#
_cell.length_a   1.000
_cell.length_b   1.000
_cell.length_c   1.000
_cell.angle_alpha   90.00
_cell.angle_beta   90.00
_cell.angle_gamma   90.00
#
_symmetry.space_group_name_H-M   'P 1'
#
loop_
_entity.id
_entity.type
_entity.pdbx_description
1 polymer ?
#
loop_
_entity_poly.entity_id
_entity_poly.type
_entity_poly.pdbx_seq_one_letter_code
_entity_poly.pdbx_strand_id
1 'polypeptide(L)'
;MVKVSFNSALAQKEVKKDDESLIPEEEVEVDVETALLVRRQSRAWCWCVCLGVALMLSGVLIAGAYLFRYYTGQGEPVFFCGVNYIEDDYMIRDEEVDVPSSLRELEMTIRILEEEQVEIISVPVPNFEDGDPADIVHDFDRRMTAYLDLSLDKCYVIPLNTSAVMPPRDLLDLLINVKAGTYLPQSYLVHEEMVVTERLERVDQLGYFIYNLCRNKETYKLQRRDRILGMQKREAQNCRKIRHFENNFVVETQICEL
;
A
#
# COMPACT_ATOMS: atom_id res chain seq x y z
N MET A 1 -20.99 57.74 22.29
CA MET A 1 -20.68 58.25 23.64
C MET A 1 -21.99 58.76 24.24
N VAL A 2 -22.26 58.43 25.50
CA VAL A 2 -23.38 58.88 26.37
C VAL A 2 -24.77 58.29 25.97
N LYS A 3 -25.38 57.32 26.68
CA LYS A 3 -25.90 57.31 28.07
C LYS A 3 -27.04 58.37 28.16
N VAL A 4 -28.20 58.23 28.80
CA VAL A 4 -28.58 57.62 30.07
C VAL A 4 -30.13 57.65 30.19
N SER A 5 -30.70 56.64 30.88
CA SER A 5 -31.73 56.68 31.97
C SER A 5 -33.05 57.47 31.82
N PHE A 6 -34.22 56.84 31.99
CA PHE A 6 -34.93 56.46 33.25
C PHE A 6 -35.39 57.62 34.14
N ASN A 7 -36.70 57.62 34.46
CA ASN A 7 -37.31 57.98 35.76
C ASN A 7 -38.84 57.76 35.68
N SER A 8 -39.40 56.82 36.46
CA SER A 8 -40.00 56.98 37.82
C SER A 8 -41.43 57.56 37.75
N ALA A 9 -42.48 56.76 37.92
CA ALA A 9 -43.07 56.29 39.18
C ALA A 9 -43.95 57.33 39.92
N LEU A 10 -45.12 56.82 40.35
CA LEU A 10 -45.97 57.19 41.51
C LEU A 10 -47.16 58.15 41.38
N ALA A 11 -48.27 57.67 42.00
CA ALA A 11 -49.38 58.38 42.66
C ALA A 11 -50.46 59.00 41.74
N GLN A 12 -51.78 58.97 41.99
CA GLN A 12 -52.68 58.58 43.10
C GLN A 12 -54.11 58.56 42.47
N LYS A 13 -54.98 57.55 42.70
CA LYS A 13 -56.00 57.41 43.78
C LYS A 13 -57.44 57.79 43.35
N GLU A 14 -58.34 56.81 43.54
CA GLU A 14 -59.80 56.85 43.83
C GLU A 14 -60.87 57.19 42.77
N VAL A 15 -61.85 56.29 42.62
CA VAL A 15 -63.29 56.37 43.04
C VAL A 15 -64.03 55.15 42.41
N LYS A 16 -64.49 54.15 43.20
CA LYS A 16 -65.92 53.80 43.53
C LYS A 16 -66.81 53.58 42.28
N LYS A 17 -67.68 52.57 42.12
CA LYS A 17 -68.39 51.58 42.95
C LYS A 17 -69.02 50.58 41.92
N ASP A 18 -69.26 49.30 42.22
CA ASP A 18 -70.59 48.66 42.36
C ASP A 18 -70.30 47.16 42.67
N ASP A 19 -70.52 46.65 43.89
CA ASP A 19 -71.68 45.86 44.36
C ASP A 19 -72.12 44.78 43.33
N GLU A 20 -71.97 43.47 43.52
CA GLU A 20 -72.55 42.53 44.52
C GLU A 20 -71.60 41.29 44.69
N SER A 21 -71.07 40.89 45.87
CA SER A 21 -71.66 40.04 46.94
C SER A 21 -72.14 38.65 46.42
N LEU A 22 -71.72 37.44 46.85
CA LEU A 22 -71.22 36.88 48.11
C LEU A 22 -70.54 35.49 47.86
N ILE A 23 -69.53 35.15 48.66
CA ILE A 23 -68.93 33.79 48.83
C ILE A 23 -69.62 33.09 50.02
N PRO A 24 -69.66 31.74 50.08
CA PRO A 24 -68.94 31.03 51.16
C PRO A 24 -68.19 29.79 50.58
N GLU A 25 -66.90 29.53 50.81
CA GLU A 25 -66.22 29.03 52.03
C GLU A 25 -66.95 27.88 52.75
N GLU A 26 -66.59 26.64 52.38
CA GLU A 26 -66.59 25.41 53.20
C GLU A 26 -65.29 24.66 52.83
N GLU A 27 -64.26 24.71 53.67
CA GLU A 27 -63.91 23.71 54.70
C GLU A 27 -63.37 22.37 54.17
N VAL A 28 -62.06 22.20 54.39
CA VAL A 28 -61.36 20.97 54.80
C VAL A 28 -61.45 19.76 53.87
N GLU A 29 -60.38 19.56 53.11
CA GLU A 29 -59.74 18.24 52.98
C GLU A 29 -58.24 18.45 52.72
N VAL A 30 -57.48 18.44 53.81
CA VAL A 30 -56.03 18.22 53.78
C VAL A 30 -55.84 16.73 53.58
N ASP A 31 -55.76 16.28 52.33
CA ASP A 31 -55.33 14.91 52.02
C ASP A 31 -54.12 14.95 51.07
N VAL A 32 -52.94 14.92 51.69
CA VAL A 32 -51.79 14.03 51.40
C VAL A 32 -51.55 13.61 49.92
N GLU A 33 -51.68 14.52 48.94
CA GLU A 33 -51.29 14.20 47.55
C GLU A 33 -50.16 15.06 46.98
N THR A 34 -49.46 15.83 47.81
CA THR A 34 -48.25 16.58 47.39
C THR A 34 -46.95 15.78 47.45
N ALA A 35 -47.00 14.46 47.68
CA ALA A 35 -45.80 13.62 47.85
C ALA A 35 -45.50 12.62 46.72
N LEU A 36 -46.33 12.49 45.68
CA LEU A 36 -46.14 11.47 44.63
C LEU A 36 -46.17 11.98 43.19
N LEU A 37 -45.81 13.24 42.95
CA LEU A 37 -45.25 13.60 41.63
C LEU A 37 -43.77 13.22 41.55
N VAL A 38 -43.44 11.97 41.90
CA VAL A 38 -42.32 11.27 41.26
C VAL A 38 -42.72 11.17 39.79
N ARG A 39 -42.28 12.18 39.04
CA ARG A 39 -42.47 12.36 37.62
C ARG A 39 -42.24 11.01 36.93
N ARG A 40 -43.35 10.36 36.57
CA ARG A 40 -43.43 9.12 35.79
C ARG A 40 -42.54 9.30 34.56
N GLN A 41 -41.29 8.84 34.64
CA GLN A 41 -40.33 8.95 33.54
C GLN A 41 -40.93 8.16 32.39
N SER A 42 -41.42 8.88 31.39
CA SER A 42 -42.28 8.26 30.38
C SER A 42 -41.45 7.22 29.64
N ARG A 43 -42.03 6.03 29.45
CA ARG A 43 -41.43 4.97 28.62
C ARG A 43 -40.97 5.52 27.26
N ALA A 44 -41.68 6.52 26.74
CA ALA A 44 -41.32 7.24 25.52
C ALA A 44 -39.98 7.99 25.60
N TRP A 45 -39.62 8.60 26.74
CA TRP A 45 -38.32 9.25 26.90
C TRP A 45 -37.17 8.24 26.85
N CYS A 46 -37.30 7.11 27.55
CA CYS A 46 -36.31 6.04 27.49
C CYS A 46 -36.14 5.53 26.05
N TRP A 47 -37.24 5.38 25.30
CA TRP A 47 -37.20 4.94 23.90
C TRP A 47 -36.54 5.98 22.98
N CYS A 48 -36.82 7.28 23.15
CA CYS A 48 -36.19 8.34 22.37
C CYS A 48 -34.67 8.41 22.63
N VAL A 49 -34.23 8.22 23.87
CA VAL A 49 -32.80 8.19 24.20
C VAL A 49 -32.14 6.95 23.61
N CYS A 50 -32.76 5.78 23.74
CA CYS A 50 -32.25 4.54 23.15
C CYS A 50 -32.16 4.64 21.61
N LEU A 51 -33.16 5.21 20.95
CA LEU A 51 -33.14 5.44 19.50
C LEU A 51 -32.06 6.46 19.10
N GLY A 52 -31.91 7.55 19.85
CA GLY A 52 -30.85 8.53 19.61
C GLY A 52 -29.45 7.94 19.74
N VAL A 53 -29.21 7.13 20.78
CA VAL A 53 -27.94 6.42 20.98
C VAL A 53 -27.71 5.39 19.87
N ALA A 54 -28.74 4.63 19.47
CA ALA A 54 -28.63 3.67 18.38
C ALA A 54 -28.27 4.36 17.05
N LEU A 55 -28.88 5.51 16.75
CA LEU A 55 -28.57 6.29 15.55
C LEU A 55 -27.14 6.83 15.60
N MET A 56 -26.69 7.36 16.74
CA MET A 56 -25.30 7.81 16.90
C MET A 56 -24.29 6.67 16.69
N LEU A 57 -24.53 5.50 17.29
CA LEU A 57 -23.68 4.33 17.12
C LEU A 57 -23.66 3.84 15.67
N SER A 58 -24.82 3.82 15.00
CA SER A 58 -24.87 3.48 13.58
C SER A 58 -24.10 4.49 12.71
N GLY A 59 -24.18 5.79 13.03
CA GLY A 59 -23.43 6.83 12.33
C GLY A 59 -21.92 6.65 12.49
N VAL A 60 -21.45 6.33 13.70
CA VAL A 60 -20.03 6.04 13.97
C VAL A 60 -19.57 4.78 13.23
N LEU A 61 -20.38 3.71 13.20
CA LEU A 61 -20.04 2.50 12.47
C LEU A 61 -19.98 2.74 10.95
N ILE A 62 -20.92 3.49 10.39
CA ILE A 62 -20.95 3.82 8.96
C ILE A 62 -19.78 4.74 8.60
N ALA A 63 -19.52 5.79 9.38
CA ALA A 63 -18.40 6.69 9.16
C ALA A 63 -17.05 5.97 9.33
N GLY A 64 -16.93 5.11 10.34
CA GLY A 64 -15.76 4.26 10.56
C GLY A 64 -15.55 3.28 9.42
N ALA A 65 -16.60 2.63 8.93
CA ALA A 65 -16.52 1.74 7.76
C ALA A 65 -16.16 2.50 6.49
N TYR A 66 -16.69 3.71 6.29
CA TYR A 66 -16.37 4.56 5.15
C TYR A 66 -14.90 5.00 5.18
N LEU A 67 -14.41 5.50 6.32
CA LEU A 67 -13.00 5.85 6.51
C LEU A 67 -12.10 4.62 6.35
N PHE A 68 -12.48 3.48 6.94
CA PHE A 68 -11.74 2.23 6.79
C PHE A 68 -11.65 1.82 5.33
N ARG A 69 -12.75 1.86 4.57
CA ARG A 69 -12.75 1.57 3.12
C ARG A 69 -11.95 2.58 2.31
N TYR A 70 -11.98 3.85 2.70
CA TYR A 70 -11.21 4.91 2.05
C TYR A 70 -9.70 4.67 2.25
N TYR A 71 -9.27 4.37 3.47
CA TYR A 71 -7.85 4.12 3.77
C TYR A 71 -7.36 2.74 3.30
N THR A 72 -8.19 1.69 3.37
CA THR A 72 -7.81 0.34 2.91
C THR A 72 -7.96 0.16 1.41
N GLY A 73 -8.89 0.87 0.77
CA GLY A 73 -9.08 0.89 -0.68
C GLY A 73 -8.02 1.69 -1.44
N GLN A 74 -7.17 2.45 -0.74
CA GLN A 74 -6.00 3.12 -1.28
C GLN A 74 -4.70 2.31 -1.14
N GLY A 75 -4.76 1.10 -0.56
CA GLY A 75 -3.60 0.21 -0.60
C GLY A 75 -3.32 -0.18 -2.05
N GLU A 76 -2.19 0.28 -2.60
CA GLU A 76 -1.76 -0.09 -3.94
C GLU A 76 -1.70 -1.61 -4.07
N PRO A 77 -2.12 -2.16 -5.23
CA PRO A 77 -2.24 -3.60 -5.38
C PRO A 77 -0.86 -4.25 -5.27
N VAL A 78 -0.70 -5.09 -4.25
CA VAL A 78 0.45 -5.99 -4.11
C VAL A 78 0.10 -7.30 -4.79
N PHE A 79 0.92 -7.71 -5.76
CA PHE A 79 0.77 -8.98 -6.45
C PHE A 79 1.77 -9.99 -5.90
N PHE A 80 1.27 -11.19 -5.64
CA PHE A 80 2.10 -12.35 -5.35
C PHE A 80 2.16 -13.17 -6.63
N CYS A 81 3.36 -13.27 -7.22
CA CYS A 81 3.59 -13.97 -8.47
C CYS A 81 4.42 -15.22 -8.18
N GLY A 82 3.90 -16.38 -8.57
CA GLY A 82 4.65 -17.64 -8.62
C GLY A 82 4.85 -18.02 -10.08
N VAL A 83 6.10 -18.16 -10.51
CA VAL A 83 6.46 -18.61 -11.85
C VAL A 83 7.09 -19.98 -11.76
N ASN A 84 6.46 -20.97 -12.39
CA ASN A 84 7.00 -22.31 -12.55
C ASN A 84 7.77 -22.39 -13.87
N TYR A 85 9.00 -22.90 -13.84
CA TYR A 85 9.81 -23.11 -15.04
C TYR A 85 10.56 -24.44 -14.99
N ILE A 86 10.82 -25.03 -16.16
CA ILE A 86 11.59 -26.26 -16.33
C ILE A 86 12.96 -25.87 -16.89
N GLU A 87 14.04 -26.17 -16.16
CA GLU A 87 15.39 -25.76 -16.58
C GLU A 87 15.82 -26.34 -17.94
N ASP A 88 15.43 -27.58 -18.24
CA ASP A 88 15.80 -28.30 -19.47
C ASP A 88 15.17 -27.75 -20.75
N ASP A 89 14.00 -27.08 -20.68
CA ASP A 89 13.34 -26.50 -21.86
C ASP A 89 14.11 -25.26 -22.39
N TYR A 90 15.00 -24.68 -21.57
CA TYR A 90 15.68 -23.42 -21.88
C TYR A 90 17.21 -23.53 -21.99
N MET A 91 17.78 -24.71 -21.73
CA MET A 91 19.21 -24.97 -21.92
C MET A 91 19.45 -25.57 -23.31
N ILE A 92 20.34 -24.96 -24.11
CA ILE A 92 20.90 -25.63 -25.30
C ILE A 92 21.79 -26.75 -24.76
N ARG A 93 21.34 -28.01 -24.87
CA ARG A 93 22.09 -29.19 -24.42
C ARG A 93 23.43 -29.29 -25.16
N ASP A 94 24.52 -28.90 -24.50
CA ASP A 94 25.83 -29.47 -24.78
C ASP A 94 25.88 -30.83 -24.06
N GLU A 95 25.57 -31.88 -24.83
CA GLU A 95 25.75 -33.32 -24.56
C GLU A 95 25.42 -33.87 -23.14
N GLU A 96 24.32 -34.62 -23.10
CA GLU A 96 24.04 -35.79 -22.23
C GLU A 96 24.49 -35.74 -20.75
N VAL A 97 23.73 -35.02 -19.92
CA VAL A 97 23.51 -35.43 -18.53
C VAL A 97 22.01 -35.54 -18.29
N ASP A 98 21.53 -36.75 -18.03
CA ASP A 98 20.13 -37.07 -17.73
C ASP A 98 19.85 -36.67 -16.27
N VAL A 99 19.70 -35.36 -16.03
CA VAL A 99 19.23 -34.83 -14.74
C VAL A 99 17.70 -34.87 -14.78
N PRO A 100 17.01 -35.40 -13.75
CA PRO A 100 15.55 -35.37 -13.75
C PRO A 100 15.07 -33.91 -13.78
N SER A 101 14.23 -33.60 -14.76
CA SER A 101 13.61 -32.28 -14.95
C SER A 101 12.82 -31.89 -13.71
N SER A 102 13.46 -31.08 -12.85
CA SER A 102 12.80 -30.55 -11.66
C SER A 102 12.06 -29.28 -12.05
N LEU A 103 10.73 -29.28 -11.84
CA LEU A 103 9.96 -28.05 -11.88
C LEU A 103 10.48 -27.13 -10.77
N ARG A 104 11.02 -25.98 -11.16
CA ARG A 104 11.49 -24.95 -10.23
C ARG A 104 10.42 -23.88 -10.12
N GLU A 105 10.11 -23.50 -8.88
CA GLU A 105 9.12 -22.46 -8.56
C GLU A 105 9.85 -21.20 -8.05
N LEU A 106 9.64 -20.08 -8.75
CA LEU A 106 10.08 -18.75 -8.33
C LEU A 106 8.88 -18.01 -7.76
N GLU A 107 8.89 -17.78 -6.46
CA GLU A 107 7.92 -16.90 -5.82
C GLU A 107 8.52 -15.49 -5.74
N MET A 108 7.74 -14.45 -6.02
CA MET A 108 8.15 -13.06 -5.82
C MET A 108 6.95 -12.17 -5.54
N THR A 109 7.20 -11.04 -4.89
CA THR A 109 6.17 -10.02 -4.68
C THR A 109 6.44 -8.84 -5.61
N ILE A 110 5.43 -8.44 -6.38
CA ILE A 110 5.50 -7.30 -7.30
C ILE A 110 4.55 -6.21 -6.78
N ARG A 111 5.08 -5.01 -6.59
CA ARG A 111 4.32 -3.81 -6.26
C ARG A 111 4.46 -2.81 -7.40
N ILE A 112 3.32 -2.33 -7.88
CA ILE A 112 3.26 -1.40 -9.01
C ILE A 112 2.71 -0.08 -8.49
N LEU A 113 3.56 0.95 -8.53
CA LEU A 113 3.24 2.33 -8.21
C LEU A 113 2.96 3.04 -9.54
N GLU A 114 1.71 2.95 -10.01
CA GLU A 114 1.35 3.42 -11.36
C GLU A 114 1.50 4.94 -11.50
N GLU A 115 1.14 5.71 -10.48
CA GLU A 115 1.21 7.18 -10.51
C GLU A 115 2.67 7.66 -10.52
N GLU A 116 3.53 7.00 -9.76
CA GLU A 116 4.96 7.30 -9.66
C GLU A 116 5.81 6.65 -10.75
N GLN A 117 5.20 5.83 -11.61
CA GLN A 117 5.88 5.09 -12.66
C GLN A 117 7.05 4.23 -12.11
N VAL A 118 6.77 3.49 -11.04
CA VAL A 118 7.76 2.65 -10.35
C VAL A 118 7.24 1.23 -10.15
N GLU A 119 8.12 0.26 -10.35
CA GLU A 119 7.89 -1.14 -10.02
C GLU A 119 8.89 -1.59 -8.97
N ILE A 120 8.42 -2.34 -7.97
CA ILE A 120 9.24 -2.92 -6.91
C ILE A 120 9.02 -4.44 -6.90
N ILE A 121 10.10 -5.20 -7.09
CA ILE A 121 10.08 -6.66 -7.08
C ILE A 121 10.90 -7.14 -5.90
N SER A 122 10.30 -7.95 -5.03
CA SER A 122 11.01 -8.63 -3.94
C SER A 122 11.14 -10.11 -4.26
N VAL A 123 12.38 -10.52 -4.52
CA VAL A 123 12.81 -11.90 -4.75
C VAL A 123 13.22 -12.50 -3.39
N PRO A 124 12.45 -13.46 -2.86
CA PRO A 124 12.77 -14.13 -1.62
C PRO A 124 13.97 -15.04 -1.79
N VAL A 125 14.43 -15.62 -0.67
CA VAL A 125 15.43 -16.68 -0.73
C VAL A 125 14.85 -17.84 -1.55
N PRO A 126 15.47 -18.23 -2.67
CA PRO A 126 14.93 -19.30 -3.50
C PRO A 126 14.96 -20.63 -2.73
N ASN A 127 13.96 -21.47 -2.98
CA ASN A 127 13.88 -22.82 -2.41
C ASN A 127 14.96 -23.78 -2.97
N PHE A 128 15.74 -23.32 -3.95
CA PHE A 128 16.75 -24.07 -4.67
C PHE A 128 18.08 -23.32 -4.60
N GLU A 129 19.22 -24.02 -4.67
CA GLU A 129 20.57 -23.46 -4.50
C GLU A 129 21.03 -22.48 -5.60
N ASP A 130 20.19 -22.16 -6.59
CA ASP A 130 20.54 -21.29 -7.71
C ASP A 130 19.79 -19.96 -7.67
N GLY A 131 20.35 -18.99 -6.94
CA GLY A 131 19.96 -17.59 -7.02
C GLY A 131 20.16 -16.85 -5.70
N ASP A 132 20.51 -15.57 -5.79
CA ASP A 132 20.57 -14.67 -4.65
C ASP A 132 19.22 -13.97 -4.45
N PRO A 133 18.75 -13.86 -3.19
CA PRO A 133 17.62 -13.02 -2.84
C PRO A 133 17.92 -11.56 -3.14
N ALA A 134 16.92 -10.82 -3.62
CA ALA A 134 17.10 -9.43 -4.02
C ALA A 134 15.82 -8.59 -3.93
N ASP A 135 15.99 -7.31 -3.65
CA ASP A 135 14.95 -6.31 -3.91
C ASP A 135 15.34 -5.49 -5.14
N ILE A 136 14.40 -5.34 -6.08
CA ILE A 136 14.62 -4.68 -7.37
C ILE A 136 13.66 -3.51 -7.49
N VAL A 137 14.17 -2.36 -7.94
CA VAL A 137 13.36 -1.18 -8.22
C VAL A 137 13.61 -0.78 -9.67
N HIS A 138 12.53 -0.71 -10.46
CA HIS A 138 12.53 -0.07 -11.77
C HIS A 138 11.89 1.31 -11.63
N ASP A 139 12.68 2.36 -11.82
CA ASP A 139 12.22 3.75 -11.83
C ASP A 139 12.20 4.24 -13.28
N PHE A 140 11.00 4.32 -13.87
CA PHE A 140 10.82 4.65 -15.29
C PHE A 140 11.02 6.14 -15.57
N ASP A 141 10.73 7.00 -14.59
CA ASP A 141 10.97 8.44 -14.68
C ASP A 141 12.47 8.75 -14.67
N ARG A 142 13.24 8.07 -13.81
CA ARG A 142 14.71 8.16 -13.77
C ARG A 142 15.39 7.29 -14.82
N ARG A 143 14.66 6.37 -15.46
CA ARG A 143 15.16 5.37 -16.41
C ARG A 143 16.32 4.57 -15.83
N MET A 144 16.17 4.12 -14.59
CA MET A 144 17.17 3.29 -13.91
C MET A 144 16.55 2.08 -13.24
N THR A 145 17.33 1.01 -13.18
CA THR A 145 17.06 -0.15 -12.34
C THR A 145 18.08 -0.18 -11.22
N ALA A 146 17.61 -0.49 -10.01
CA ALA A 146 18.46 -0.80 -8.87
C ALA A 146 18.18 -2.22 -8.37
N TYR A 147 19.24 -2.99 -8.13
CA TYR A 147 19.21 -4.30 -7.52
C TYR A 147 19.88 -4.21 -6.15
N LEU A 148 19.18 -4.55 -5.08
CA LEU A 148 19.77 -4.77 -3.76
C LEU A 148 19.95 -6.27 -3.58
N ASP A 149 21.19 -6.73 -3.64
CA ASP A 149 21.55 -8.11 -3.31
C ASP A 149 21.51 -8.27 -1.79
N LEU A 150 20.56 -9.07 -1.30
CA LEU A 150 20.32 -9.26 0.13
C LEU A 150 21.36 -10.20 0.77
N SER A 151 22.02 -11.05 -0.02
CA SER A 151 23.11 -11.92 0.45
C SER A 151 24.37 -11.10 0.75
N LEU A 152 24.67 -10.12 -0.09
CA LEU A 152 25.89 -9.31 0.00
C LEU A 152 25.68 -7.97 0.71
N ASP A 153 24.44 -7.54 0.91
CA ASP A 153 24.08 -6.21 1.40
C ASP A 153 24.68 -5.08 0.51
N LYS A 154 24.73 -5.34 -0.81
CA LYS A 154 25.25 -4.42 -1.84
C LYS A 154 24.15 -4.00 -2.79
N CYS A 155 24.19 -2.74 -3.21
CA CYS A 155 23.30 -2.22 -4.25
C CYS A 155 24.04 -2.08 -5.58
N TYR A 156 23.34 -2.39 -6.66
CA TYR A 156 23.83 -2.29 -8.02
C TYR A 156 22.85 -1.49 -8.86
N VAL A 157 23.32 -0.52 -9.64
CA VAL A 157 22.46 0.34 -10.46
C VAL A 157 22.85 0.33 -11.92
N ILE A 158 21.86 0.40 -12.80
CA ILE A 158 22.05 0.33 -14.25
C ILE A 158 20.98 1.17 -14.97
N PRO A 159 21.27 1.74 -16.15
CA PRO A 159 20.23 2.29 -17.00
C PRO A 159 19.17 1.24 -17.34
N LEU A 160 17.90 1.63 -17.19
CA LEU A 160 16.73 0.81 -17.46
C LEU A 160 16.71 0.38 -18.93
N ASN A 161 16.50 -0.92 -19.18
CA ASN A 161 16.25 -1.43 -20.51
C ASN A 161 14.74 -1.40 -20.80
N THR A 162 14.25 -0.27 -21.30
CA THR A 162 12.82 -0.07 -21.58
C THR A 162 12.26 -0.97 -22.69
N SER A 163 13.13 -1.68 -23.41
CA SER A 163 12.71 -2.68 -24.40
C SER A 163 12.51 -4.07 -23.79
N ALA A 164 13.13 -4.34 -22.63
CA ALA A 164 12.99 -5.61 -21.91
C ALA A 164 11.97 -5.50 -20.78
N VAL A 165 12.06 -4.45 -19.96
CA VAL A 165 11.20 -4.26 -18.78
C VAL A 165 9.85 -3.67 -19.20
N MET A 166 8.77 -4.35 -18.81
CA MET A 166 7.40 -3.93 -19.13
C MET A 166 7.00 -2.69 -18.32
N PRO A 167 6.41 -1.63 -18.92
CA PRO A 167 5.96 -0.46 -18.18
C PRO A 167 4.90 -0.78 -17.10
N PRO A 168 4.79 0.02 -16.02
CA PRO A 168 3.92 -0.27 -14.88
C PRO A 168 2.45 -0.56 -15.24
N ARG A 169 1.87 0.22 -16.16
CA ARG A 169 0.48 0.02 -16.63
C ARG A 169 0.29 -1.29 -17.36
N ASP A 170 1.18 -1.58 -18.31
CA ASP A 170 1.11 -2.78 -19.12
C ASP A 170 1.32 -4.03 -18.24
N LEU A 171 2.23 -3.93 -17.27
CA LEU A 171 2.48 -4.99 -16.30
C LEU A 171 1.28 -5.20 -15.37
N LEU A 172 0.63 -4.13 -14.92
CA LEU A 172 -0.58 -4.22 -14.12
C LEU A 172 -1.69 -4.95 -14.87
N ASP A 173 -1.94 -4.56 -16.13
CA ASP A 173 -2.93 -5.21 -16.99
C ASP A 173 -2.60 -6.68 -17.23
N LEU A 174 -1.31 -7.00 -17.46
CA LEU A 174 -0.85 -8.37 -17.59
C LEU A 174 -1.18 -9.19 -16.34
N LEU A 175 -0.79 -8.71 -15.16
CA LEU A 175 -1.00 -9.42 -13.89
C LEU A 175 -2.48 -9.62 -13.57
N ILE A 176 -3.34 -8.64 -13.90
CA ILE A 176 -4.80 -8.77 -13.77
C ILE A 176 -5.33 -9.89 -14.67
N ASN A 177 -4.90 -9.94 -15.93
CA ASN A 177 -5.33 -10.96 -16.88
C ASN A 177 -4.83 -12.37 -16.54
N VAL A 178 -3.58 -12.48 -16.05
CA VAL A 178 -3.04 -13.74 -15.52
C VAL A 178 -3.87 -14.23 -14.34
N LYS A 179 -4.14 -13.35 -13.38
CA LYS A 179 -4.96 -13.68 -12.20
C LYS A 179 -6.40 -14.06 -12.55
N ALA A 180 -6.96 -13.45 -13.59
CA ALA A 180 -8.29 -13.78 -14.11
C ALA A 180 -8.34 -15.08 -14.92
N GLY A 181 -7.18 -15.67 -15.26
CA GLY A 181 -7.07 -16.86 -16.11
C GLY A 181 -7.42 -16.61 -17.58
N THR A 182 -7.54 -15.35 -18.00
CA THR A 182 -7.76 -14.98 -19.40
C THR A 182 -6.47 -15.01 -20.22
N TYR A 183 -5.33 -15.02 -19.54
CA TYR A 183 -4.00 -15.10 -20.12
C TYR A 183 -3.13 -16.09 -19.34
N LEU A 184 -2.43 -16.98 -20.05
CA LEU A 184 -1.50 -17.96 -19.49
C LEU A 184 -0.15 -17.81 -20.19
N PRO A 185 0.79 -17.00 -19.64
CA PRO A 185 2.08 -16.78 -20.28
C PRO A 185 2.89 -18.07 -20.34
N GLN A 186 3.50 -18.33 -21.48
CA GLN A 186 4.67 -19.20 -21.55
C GLN A 186 5.90 -18.32 -21.27
N SER A 187 6.36 -18.30 -20.02
CA SER A 187 7.60 -17.61 -19.68
C SER A 187 8.79 -18.40 -20.19
N TYR A 188 9.78 -17.72 -20.77
CA TYR A 188 11.09 -18.28 -21.09
C TYR A 188 12.18 -17.64 -20.22
N LEU A 189 13.35 -18.26 -20.14
CA LEU A 189 14.49 -17.74 -19.38
C LEU A 189 15.44 -16.94 -20.29
N VAL A 190 15.52 -15.63 -20.05
CA VAL A 190 16.48 -14.72 -20.69
C VAL A 190 17.70 -14.57 -19.79
N HIS A 191 18.89 -14.66 -20.37
CA HIS A 191 20.14 -14.51 -19.63
C HIS A 191 20.79 -13.17 -19.95
N GLU A 192 21.00 -12.35 -18.92
CA GLU A 192 21.76 -11.10 -19.03
C GLU A 192 23.01 -11.19 -18.15
N GLU A 193 24.15 -10.80 -18.72
CA GLU A 193 25.41 -10.77 -17.99
C GLU A 193 25.84 -9.32 -17.78
N MET A 194 26.09 -8.98 -16.52
CA MET A 194 26.43 -7.66 -16.04
C MET A 194 27.80 -7.69 -15.40
N VAL A 195 28.56 -6.62 -15.62
CA VAL A 195 29.88 -6.45 -15.02
C VAL A 195 29.85 -5.26 -14.09
N VAL A 196 30.38 -5.44 -12.88
CA VAL A 196 30.56 -4.36 -11.91
C VAL A 196 31.67 -3.42 -12.40
N THR A 197 31.40 -2.12 -12.39
CA THR A 197 32.32 -1.10 -12.92
C THR A 197 32.86 -0.19 -11.81
N GLU A 198 32.18 0.93 -11.55
CA GLU A 198 32.58 1.94 -10.58
C GLU A 198 31.70 1.90 -9.32
N ARG A 199 32.28 2.25 -8.18
CA ARG A 199 31.53 2.52 -6.94
C ARG A 199 30.93 3.92 -7.00
N LEU A 200 29.66 4.05 -6.63
CA LEU A 200 28.97 5.33 -6.54
C LEU A 200 28.99 5.85 -5.10
N GLU A 201 29.44 7.09 -4.92
CA GLU A 201 29.44 7.76 -3.61
C GLU A 201 28.13 8.53 -3.36
N ARG A 202 27.50 9.05 -4.41
CA ARG A 202 26.34 9.96 -4.34
C ARG A 202 25.05 9.25 -4.76
N VAL A 203 24.56 8.40 -3.87
CA VAL A 203 23.32 7.61 -4.05
C VAL A 203 22.06 8.50 -3.97
N ASP A 204 22.15 9.63 -3.28
CA ASP A 204 21.10 10.64 -3.13
C ASP A 204 20.62 11.25 -4.47
N GLN A 205 21.44 11.16 -5.52
CA GLN A 205 21.12 11.69 -6.85
C GLN A 205 20.34 10.71 -7.73
N LEU A 206 20.14 9.47 -7.28
CA LEU A 206 19.57 8.40 -8.11
C LEU A 206 18.02 8.39 -8.12
N GLY A 207 17.38 9.24 -7.32
CA GLY A 207 15.92 9.29 -7.17
C GLY A 207 15.46 8.74 -5.82
N TYR A 208 14.24 9.10 -5.41
CA TYR A 208 13.72 8.80 -4.07
C TYR A 208 13.64 7.29 -3.81
N PHE A 209 13.11 6.51 -4.75
CA PHE A 209 12.92 5.07 -4.58
C PHE A 209 14.25 4.31 -4.53
N ILE A 210 15.15 4.58 -5.48
CA ILE A 210 16.48 3.98 -5.52
C ILE A 210 17.31 4.39 -4.28
N TYR A 211 17.25 5.66 -3.87
CA TYR A 211 17.91 6.11 -2.64
C TYR A 211 17.40 5.35 -1.41
N ASN A 212 16.09 5.19 -1.28
CA ASN A 212 15.51 4.47 -0.13
C ASN A 212 15.87 2.98 -0.12
N LEU A 213 16.02 2.37 -1.29
CA LEU A 213 16.50 0.99 -1.42
C LEU A 213 17.98 0.87 -1.03
N CYS A 214 18.82 1.77 -1.54
CA CYS A 214 20.28 1.63 -1.50
C CYS A 214 20.97 2.46 -0.39
N ARG A 215 20.21 3.20 0.42
CA ARG A 215 20.74 3.98 1.54
C ARG A 215 21.58 3.10 2.48
N ASN A 216 22.75 3.62 2.84
CA ASN A 216 23.72 2.95 3.71
C ASN A 216 24.29 1.63 3.15
N LYS A 217 24.17 1.37 1.84
CA LYS A 217 24.75 0.21 1.16
C LYS A 217 25.89 0.64 0.25
N GLU A 218 26.86 -0.26 0.07
CA GLU A 218 27.85 -0.06 -0.99
C GLU A 218 27.13 -0.15 -2.34
N THR A 219 27.16 0.94 -3.11
CA THR A 219 26.43 1.04 -4.37
C THR A 219 27.40 1.04 -5.53
N TYR A 220 27.17 0.19 -6.52
CA TYR A 220 28.02 0.04 -7.69
C TYR A 220 27.23 0.21 -8.98
N LYS A 221 27.89 0.69 -10.02
CA LYS A 221 27.31 0.77 -11.36
C LYS A 221 27.58 -0.51 -12.14
N LEU A 222 26.56 -0.98 -12.83
CA LEU A 222 26.66 -2.12 -13.74
C LEU A 222 26.76 -1.67 -15.19
N GLN A 223 27.40 -2.51 -15.98
CA GLN A 223 27.41 -2.43 -17.44
C GLN A 223 27.01 -3.79 -18.04
N ARG A 224 26.09 -3.76 -19.02
CA ARG A 224 25.72 -4.98 -19.77
C ARG A 224 26.92 -5.47 -20.59
N ARG A 225 27.18 -6.77 -20.56
CA ARG A 225 28.22 -7.40 -21.37
C ARG A 225 27.64 -7.75 -22.74
N ASP A 226 28.06 -7.02 -23.77
CA ASP A 226 27.69 -7.33 -25.14
C ASP A 226 28.35 -8.66 -25.59
N ARG A 227 27.53 -9.69 -25.80
CA ARG A 227 27.96 -11.03 -26.24
C ARG A 227 28.35 -11.09 -27.73
N ILE A 228 28.96 -10.05 -28.29
CA ILE A 228 29.37 -10.06 -29.71
C ILE A 228 30.54 -11.05 -29.87
N LEU A 229 30.19 -12.24 -30.35
CA LEU A 229 31.00 -13.33 -30.92
C LEU A 229 32.51 -13.07 -30.98
N GLY A 230 33.25 -13.70 -30.06
CA GLY A 230 34.69 -13.91 -30.23
C GLY A 230 35.47 -13.84 -28.93
N MET A 231 35.60 -14.99 -28.26
CA MET A 231 36.58 -15.24 -27.20
C MET A 231 36.36 -14.45 -25.89
N GLN A 232 35.56 -15.00 -24.98
CA GLN A 232 35.64 -14.63 -23.58
C GLN A 232 36.77 -15.42 -22.91
N LYS A 233 37.78 -14.69 -22.42
CA LYS A 233 38.83 -15.23 -21.57
C LYS A 233 38.18 -15.77 -20.28
N ARG A 234 38.35 -17.06 -20.00
CA ARG A 234 37.83 -17.75 -18.80
C ARG A 234 38.59 -17.31 -17.56
N GLU A 235 38.39 -16.08 -17.12
CA GLU A 235 38.65 -15.74 -15.72
C GLU A 235 37.42 -16.19 -14.94
N ALA A 236 37.62 -16.97 -13.89
CA ALA A 236 36.55 -17.39 -13.00
C ALA A 236 36.08 -16.16 -12.21
N GLN A 237 35.26 -15.33 -12.85
CA GLN A 237 34.65 -14.18 -12.23
C GLN A 237 33.72 -14.67 -11.13
N ASN A 238 33.82 -14.06 -9.95
CA ASN A 238 32.88 -14.30 -8.88
C ASN A 238 31.54 -13.67 -9.30
N CYS A 239 30.66 -14.52 -9.84
CA CYS A 239 29.38 -14.08 -10.37
C CYS A 239 28.24 -14.53 -9.46
N ARG A 240 27.29 -13.63 -9.27
CA ARG A 240 26.01 -13.86 -8.60
C ARG A 240 24.90 -13.95 -9.62
N LYS A 241 23.81 -14.61 -9.27
CA LYS A 241 22.65 -14.79 -10.16
C LYS A 241 21.40 -14.35 -9.43
N ILE A 242 20.63 -13.45 -10.01
CA ILE A 242 19.31 -13.07 -9.53
C ILE A 242 18.31 -13.48 -10.59
N ARG A 243 17.22 -14.15 -10.19
CA ARG A 243 16.15 -14.57 -11.10
C ARG A 243 14.86 -13.87 -10.72
N HIS A 244 14.26 -13.15 -11.67
CA HIS A 244 13.02 -12.39 -11.46
C HIS A 244 12.21 -12.26 -12.75
N PHE A 245 10.93 -11.94 -12.61
CA PHE A 245 10.01 -11.67 -13.72
C PHE A 245 10.06 -10.19 -14.08
N GLU A 246 10.43 -9.85 -15.32
CA GLU A 246 10.50 -8.45 -15.80
C GLU A 246 9.38 -8.08 -16.79
N ASN A 247 8.78 -9.09 -17.42
CA ASN A 247 7.85 -8.95 -18.53
C ASN A 247 7.06 -10.25 -18.67
N ASN A 248 6.74 -10.73 -19.87
CA ASN A 248 6.20 -12.07 -20.09
C ASN A 248 7.25 -13.19 -20.01
N PHE A 249 8.45 -12.91 -19.49
CA PHE A 249 9.57 -13.84 -19.34
C PHE A 249 10.29 -13.64 -18.00
N VAL A 250 11.08 -14.64 -17.61
CA VAL A 250 11.97 -14.60 -16.45
C VAL A 250 13.36 -14.20 -16.95
N VAL A 251 14.04 -13.34 -16.19
CA VAL A 251 15.42 -12.97 -16.44
C VAL A 251 16.31 -13.58 -15.38
N GLU A 252 17.40 -14.23 -15.80
CA GLU A 252 18.57 -14.51 -14.97
C GLU A 252 19.59 -13.40 -15.19
N THR A 253 19.70 -12.48 -14.24
CA THR A 253 20.73 -11.45 -14.20
C THR A 253 21.97 -12.00 -13.50
N GLN A 254 23.03 -12.22 -14.26
CA GLN A 254 24.33 -12.62 -13.75
C GLN A 254 25.20 -11.38 -13.50
N ILE A 255 25.53 -11.08 -12.25
CA ILE A 255 26.37 -9.94 -11.87
C ILE A 255 27.77 -10.45 -11.52
N CYS A 256 28.77 -10.06 -12.30
CA CYS A 256 30.15 -10.51 -12.15
C CYS A 256 31.05 -9.36 -11.65
N GLU A 257 31.85 -9.66 -10.62
CA GLU A 257 32.95 -8.79 -10.19
C GLU A 257 34.16 -8.98 -11.12
N LEU A 258 34.87 -7.88 -11.44
CA LEU A 258 36.13 -7.88 -12.21
C LEU A 258 37.34 -8.20 -11.32
#